data_AF-A0A0K8U876-F1
#
_entry.id   AF-A0A0K8U876-F1
#
_cell.length_a   1.000
_cell.length_b   1.000
_cell.length_c   1.000
_cell.angle_alpha   90.00
_cell.angle_beta   90.00
_cell.angle_gamma   90.00
#
_symmetry.space_group_name_H-M   'P 1'
#
loop_
_entity.id
_entity.type
_entity.pdbx_description
1 polymer ?
#
loop_
_entity_poly.entity_id
_entity_poly.type
_entity_poly.pdbx_seq_one_letter_code
_entity_poly.pdbx_strand_id
1 'polypeptide(L)'
;MRSFVCNRLIGKRITLDTFKIAHVVSSLIWQNKLKELEMQNCEFHSRDMEVISEYLETSKSSMRKLNFAYNCIGCDGTEYLFRAIVLGNTLTHLNIGGNKLGTNGGRTVAKYLSSCYLLIYLNITWNQISSDAMNLILTTIKKPIKLHRIEIIGNQFDGKSASILLRLLDAGVLSQEGIDVVPVYDDSIADYRVTRYD
;
A
#
# COMPACT_ATOMS: atom_id res chain seq x y z
N MET A 1 -16.83 -10.03 12.75
CA MET A 1 -15.96 -10.17 11.55
C MET A 1 -14.82 -11.11 11.93
N ARG A 2 -14.33 -11.99 11.04
CA ARG A 2 -13.17 -12.84 11.36
C ARG A 2 -11.89 -12.07 11.01
N SER A 3 -11.15 -11.65 12.03
CA SER A 3 -9.85 -10.96 11.93
C SER A 3 -8.76 -11.80 12.61
N PHE A 4 -7.53 -11.73 12.09
CA PHE A 4 -6.35 -12.35 12.69
C PHE A 4 -5.31 -11.26 12.92
N VAL A 5 -4.98 -11.02 14.19
CA VAL A 5 -4.04 -9.96 14.61
C VAL A 5 -2.82 -10.60 15.22
N CYS A 6 -1.67 -10.37 14.60
CA CYS A 6 -0.40 -10.92 15.01
C CYS A 6 0.65 -9.82 14.94
N ASN A 7 0.60 -8.93 15.93
CA ASN A 7 1.61 -7.91 16.12
C ASN A 7 2.81 -8.56 16.81
N ARG A 8 3.95 -8.65 16.09
CA ARG A 8 5.24 -9.09 16.66
C ARG A 8 5.31 -10.57 17.08
N LEU A 9 4.78 -11.48 16.27
CA LEU A 9 4.94 -12.94 16.48
C LEU A 9 6.41 -13.38 16.50
N ILE A 10 7.29 -12.65 15.81
CA ILE A 10 8.70 -12.97 15.70
C ILE A 10 9.45 -12.18 16.78
N GLY A 11 9.44 -12.71 18.00
CA GLY A 11 10.32 -12.25 19.06
C GLY A 11 11.73 -12.81 18.86
N LYS A 12 12.77 -12.06 19.24
CA LYS A 12 14.22 -12.42 19.16
C LYS A 12 14.64 -13.82 19.68
N ARG A 13 13.72 -14.60 20.26
CA ARG A 13 13.96 -15.92 20.87
C ARG A 13 13.04 -17.03 20.36
N ILE A 14 12.04 -16.76 19.52
CA ILE A 14 11.24 -17.79 18.84
C ILE A 14 11.39 -17.54 17.34
N THR A 15 12.38 -18.20 16.74
CA THR A 15 12.57 -18.26 15.29
C THR A 15 11.53 -19.19 14.69
N LEU A 16 10.26 -18.78 14.69
CA LEU A 16 9.33 -19.30 13.70
C LEU A 16 9.70 -18.64 12.37
N ASP A 17 10.35 -19.43 11.52
CA ASP A 17 10.67 -19.09 10.14
C ASP A 17 9.48 -18.38 9.47
N THR A 18 9.69 -17.15 9.00
CA THR A 18 8.64 -16.32 8.36
C THR A 18 7.96 -17.09 7.24
N PHE A 19 8.69 -17.98 6.57
CA PHE A 19 8.19 -18.80 5.49
C PHE A 19 7.13 -19.81 5.97
N LYS A 20 7.34 -20.43 7.14
CA LYS A 20 6.34 -21.31 7.77
C LYS A 20 5.12 -20.52 8.22
N ILE A 21 5.32 -19.31 8.76
CA ILE A 21 4.20 -18.41 9.11
C ILE A 21 3.42 -18.02 7.86
N ALA A 22 4.10 -17.69 6.76
CA ALA A 22 3.47 -17.37 5.48
C ALA A 22 2.58 -18.52 5.01
N HIS A 23 3.06 -19.77 5.06
CA HIS A 23 2.23 -20.93 4.74
C HIS A 23 1.01 -21.11 5.66
N VAL A 24 1.17 -20.90 6.98
CA VAL A 24 0.05 -20.97 7.92
C VAL A 24 -0.96 -19.86 7.62
N VAL A 25 -0.51 -18.63 7.42
CA VAL A 25 -1.35 -17.48 7.06
C VAL A 25 -2.07 -17.73 5.75
N SER A 26 -1.38 -18.21 4.72
CA SER A 26 -1.96 -18.59 3.44
C SER A 26 -3.05 -19.66 3.57
N SER A 27 -2.80 -20.69 4.38
CA SER A 27 -3.80 -21.71 4.70
C SER A 27 -5.02 -21.11 5.42
N LEU A 28 -4.80 -20.19 6.38
CA LEU A 28 -5.89 -19.48 7.07
C LEU A 28 -6.72 -18.61 6.12
N ILE A 29 -6.07 -17.92 5.18
CA ILE A 29 -6.73 -17.12 4.14
C ILE A 29 -7.63 -18.03 3.31
N TRP A 30 -7.14 -19.21 2.91
CA TRP A 30 -7.87 -20.17 2.09
C TRP A 30 -9.03 -20.84 2.84
N GLN A 31 -8.80 -21.31 4.06
CA GLN A 31 -9.72 -22.22 4.76
C GLN A 31 -10.81 -21.49 5.56
N ASN A 32 -10.56 -20.27 6.05
CA ASN A 32 -11.37 -19.71 7.15
C ASN A 32 -12.28 -18.52 6.82
N LYS A 33 -12.46 -18.15 5.54
CA LYS A 33 -13.22 -16.96 5.12
C LYS A 33 -12.76 -15.70 5.87
N LEU A 34 -11.46 -15.62 6.16
CA LEU A 34 -10.87 -14.49 6.87
C LEU A 34 -11.10 -13.22 6.05
N LYS A 35 -11.52 -12.15 6.70
CA LYS A 35 -11.81 -10.87 6.03
C LYS A 35 -10.75 -9.81 6.31
N GLU A 36 -10.05 -9.94 7.43
CA GLU A 36 -9.06 -8.97 7.86
C GLU A 36 -7.83 -9.71 8.40
N LEU A 37 -6.66 -9.26 7.98
CA LEU A 37 -5.37 -9.81 8.40
C LEU A 37 -4.44 -8.66 8.81
N GLU A 38 -3.92 -8.75 10.02
CA GLU A 38 -3.02 -7.77 10.63
C GLU A 38 -1.72 -8.46 11.04
N MET A 39 -0.63 -8.12 10.31
CA MET A 39 0.69 -8.74 10.39
C MET A 39 1.80 -7.69 10.43
N GLN A 40 1.60 -6.63 11.21
CA GLN A 40 2.56 -5.54 11.35
C GLN A 40 3.79 -5.99 12.14
N ASN A 41 4.99 -5.50 11.76
CA ASN A 41 6.25 -5.79 12.47
C ASN A 41 6.53 -7.29 12.64
N CYS A 42 6.36 -8.07 11.56
CA CYS A 42 6.53 -9.51 11.53
C CYS A 42 7.67 -9.94 10.59
N GLU A 43 8.56 -9.02 10.23
CA GLU A 43 9.76 -9.27 9.42
C GLU A 43 9.48 -9.94 8.05
N PHE A 44 8.26 -9.83 7.52
CA PHE A 44 7.89 -10.40 6.22
C PHE A 44 8.75 -9.82 5.08
N HIS A 45 9.27 -10.68 4.21
CA HIS A 45 10.07 -10.30 3.05
C HIS A 45 9.32 -10.54 1.73
N SER A 46 9.94 -10.18 0.61
CA SER A 46 9.38 -10.39 -0.73
C SER A 46 8.95 -11.83 -1.03
N ARG A 47 9.74 -12.82 -0.62
CA ARG A 47 9.43 -14.26 -0.84
C ARG A 47 8.20 -14.72 -0.08
N ASP A 48 7.98 -14.20 1.12
CA ASP A 48 6.77 -14.55 1.87
C ASP A 48 5.53 -13.94 1.21
N MET A 49 5.68 -12.76 0.59
CA MET A 49 4.60 -12.13 -0.16
C MET A 49 4.26 -12.88 -1.43
N GLU A 50 5.21 -13.54 -2.08
CA GLU A 50 4.93 -14.46 -3.20
C GLU A 50 3.93 -15.55 -2.75
N VAL A 51 4.27 -16.26 -1.65
CA VAL A 51 3.42 -17.31 -1.08
C VAL A 51 2.07 -16.78 -0.62
N ILE A 52 2.00 -15.59 -0.01
CA ILE A 52 0.72 -15.00 0.43
C ILE A 52 -0.12 -14.55 -0.78
N SER A 53 0.52 -14.02 -1.82
CA SER A 53 -0.12 -13.49 -3.03
C SER A 53 -0.83 -14.56 -3.85
N GLU A 54 -0.27 -15.77 -3.94
CA GLU A 54 -0.92 -16.91 -4.62
C GLU A 54 -2.34 -17.18 -4.09
N TYR A 55 -2.59 -16.94 -2.81
CA TYR A 55 -3.90 -17.15 -2.17
C TYR A 55 -4.79 -15.91 -2.21
N LEU A 56 -4.22 -14.74 -2.49
CA LEU A 56 -4.96 -13.51 -2.72
C LEU A 56 -5.46 -13.41 -4.18
N GLU A 57 -4.76 -14.04 -5.13
CA GLU A 57 -5.14 -14.10 -6.55
C GLU A 57 -6.51 -14.75 -6.79
N THR A 58 -6.97 -15.63 -5.88
CA THR A 58 -8.25 -16.30 -6.04
C THR A 58 -9.44 -15.38 -5.74
N SER A 59 -10.36 -15.27 -6.68
CA SER A 59 -11.64 -14.56 -6.49
C SER A 59 -12.54 -15.17 -5.41
N LYS A 60 -12.22 -16.39 -4.96
CA LYS A 60 -12.88 -17.06 -3.82
C LYS A 60 -12.45 -16.50 -2.46
N SER A 61 -11.38 -15.70 -2.41
CA SER A 61 -10.91 -15.10 -1.18
C SER A 61 -11.96 -14.16 -0.58
N SER A 62 -12.20 -14.30 0.72
CA SER A 62 -13.06 -13.38 1.47
C SER A 62 -12.30 -12.19 2.03
N MET A 63 -11.01 -12.06 1.71
CA MET A 63 -10.16 -11.01 2.25
C MET A 63 -10.66 -9.63 1.82
N ARG A 64 -10.71 -8.69 2.76
CA ARG A 64 -11.16 -7.30 2.55
C ARG A 64 -10.14 -6.30 3.04
N LYS A 65 -9.40 -6.61 4.12
CA LYS A 65 -8.38 -5.73 4.68
C LYS A 65 -7.08 -6.48 4.94
N LEU A 66 -5.98 -5.91 4.49
CA LEU A 66 -4.63 -6.41 4.75
C LEU A 66 -3.80 -5.30 5.37
N ASN A 67 -3.14 -5.61 6.48
CA ASN A 67 -2.17 -4.73 7.11
C ASN A 67 -0.84 -5.47 7.31
N PHE A 68 0.14 -5.11 6.48
CA PHE A 68 1.51 -5.58 6.56
C PHE A 68 2.47 -4.41 6.82
N ALA A 69 2.02 -3.36 7.50
CA ALA A 69 2.89 -2.21 7.80
C ALA A 69 4.15 -2.61 8.58
N TYR A 70 5.25 -1.91 8.33
CA TYR A 70 6.54 -2.10 9.01
C TYR A 70 7.11 -3.52 8.88
N ASN A 71 7.13 -4.06 7.65
CA ASN A 71 7.85 -5.29 7.31
C ASN A 71 8.99 -4.96 6.29
N CYS A 72 9.48 -5.97 5.58
CA CYS A 72 10.56 -5.89 4.60
C CYS A 72 10.11 -6.33 3.20
N ILE A 73 8.87 -6.02 2.80
CA ILE A 73 8.24 -6.49 1.55
C ILE A 73 9.09 -6.19 0.31
N GLY A 74 9.68 -4.99 0.22
CA GLY A 74 10.52 -4.59 -0.91
C GLY A 74 9.77 -4.47 -2.25
N CYS A 75 10.51 -4.22 -3.35
CA CYS A 75 9.90 -4.03 -4.67
C CYS A 75 9.24 -5.30 -5.21
N ASP A 76 9.90 -6.46 -5.10
CA ASP A 76 9.39 -7.72 -5.66
C ASP A 76 8.13 -8.18 -4.92
N GLY A 77 8.11 -8.08 -3.59
CA GLY A 77 6.93 -8.35 -2.79
C GLY A 77 5.74 -7.45 -3.13
N THR A 78 6.03 -6.20 -3.53
CA THR A 78 5.00 -5.26 -4.00
C THR A 78 4.40 -5.70 -5.34
N GLU A 79 5.22 -6.21 -6.27
CA GLU A 79 4.75 -6.76 -7.56
C GLU A 79 3.82 -7.94 -7.34
N TYR A 80 4.22 -8.90 -6.49
CA TYR A 80 3.37 -10.05 -6.15
C TYR A 80 2.03 -9.60 -5.55
N LEU A 81 2.05 -8.70 -4.56
CA LEU A 81 0.84 -8.23 -3.89
C LEU A 81 -0.12 -7.50 -4.83
N PHE A 82 0.38 -6.52 -5.61
CA PHE A 82 -0.49 -5.73 -6.48
C PHE A 82 -1.06 -6.57 -7.63
N ARG A 83 -0.26 -7.46 -8.21
CA ARG A 83 -0.75 -8.44 -9.18
C ARG A 83 -1.89 -9.28 -8.58
N ALA A 84 -1.70 -9.76 -7.35
CA ALA A 84 -2.70 -10.58 -6.68
C ALA A 84 -3.99 -9.83 -6.35
N ILE A 85 -3.88 -8.57 -5.92
CA ILE A 85 -5.04 -7.72 -5.63
C ILE A 85 -5.87 -7.49 -6.89
N VAL A 86 -5.24 -7.27 -8.04
CA VAL A 86 -5.92 -7.08 -9.32
C VAL A 86 -6.65 -8.36 -9.75
N LEU A 87 -6.01 -9.52 -9.62
CA LEU A 87 -6.60 -10.82 -10.01
C LEU A 87 -7.72 -11.25 -9.06
N GLY A 88 -7.49 -11.14 -7.75
CA GLY A 88 -8.45 -11.52 -6.73
C GLY A 88 -9.64 -10.56 -6.64
N ASN A 89 -9.41 -9.27 -6.92
CA ASN A 89 -10.40 -8.19 -6.95
C ASN A 89 -11.42 -8.23 -5.80
N THR A 90 -10.92 -8.43 -4.57
CA THR A 90 -11.73 -8.53 -3.35
C THR A 90 -11.34 -7.51 -2.29
N LEU A 91 -10.11 -7.00 -2.35
CA LEU A 91 -9.53 -6.16 -1.31
C LEU A 91 -10.07 -4.73 -1.36
N THR A 92 -10.35 -4.18 -0.18
CA THR A 92 -10.87 -2.82 0.01
C THR A 92 -9.88 -1.93 0.76
N HIS A 93 -9.08 -2.50 1.66
CA HIS A 93 -8.09 -1.75 2.45
C HIS A 93 -6.73 -2.45 2.38
N LEU A 94 -5.69 -1.70 2.01
CA LEU A 94 -4.31 -2.17 2.04
C LEU A 94 -3.46 -1.19 2.84
N ASN A 95 -2.75 -1.68 3.84
CA ASN A 95 -1.69 -0.96 4.52
C ASN A 95 -0.36 -1.70 4.36
N ILE A 96 0.56 -1.08 3.64
CA ILE A 96 1.93 -1.54 3.44
C ILE A 96 2.93 -0.40 3.70
N GLY A 97 2.61 0.53 4.61
CA GLY A 97 3.55 1.58 5.02
C GLY A 97 4.82 1.00 5.67
N GLY A 98 5.97 1.65 5.52
CA GLY A 98 7.21 1.26 6.20
C GLY A 98 7.86 -0.05 5.70
N ASN A 99 7.73 -0.37 4.42
CA ASN A 99 8.11 -1.63 3.78
C ASN A 99 9.23 -1.54 2.73
N LYS A 100 9.84 -0.36 2.55
CA LYS A 100 10.97 -0.15 1.62
C LYS A 100 10.66 -0.55 0.17
N LEU A 101 9.48 -0.19 -0.33
CA LEU A 101 9.04 -0.46 -1.72
C LEU A 101 10.06 0.07 -2.75
N GLY A 102 10.64 1.23 -2.45
CA GLY A 102 11.58 1.93 -3.34
C GLY A 102 10.92 2.42 -4.62
N THR A 103 11.74 2.96 -5.53
CA THR A 103 11.29 3.47 -6.83
C THR A 103 10.56 2.42 -7.67
N ASN A 104 11.08 1.18 -7.71
CA ASN A 104 10.47 0.11 -8.50
C ASN A 104 9.12 -0.34 -7.92
N GLY A 105 9.02 -0.50 -6.59
CA GLY A 105 7.73 -0.78 -5.95
C GLY A 105 6.71 0.34 -6.17
N GLY A 106 7.14 1.61 -6.15
CA GLY A 106 6.28 2.74 -6.51
C GLY A 106 5.77 2.69 -7.95
N ARG A 107 6.62 2.29 -8.91
CA ARG A 107 6.21 2.08 -10.32
C ARG A 107 5.21 0.93 -10.45
N THR A 108 5.39 -0.15 -9.70
CA THR A 108 4.41 -1.25 -9.61
C THR A 108 3.07 -0.76 -9.08
N VAL A 109 3.06 0.02 -8.00
CA VAL A 109 1.82 0.62 -7.47
C VAL A 109 1.13 1.43 -8.58
N ALA A 110 1.86 2.31 -9.26
CA ALA A 110 1.30 3.11 -10.36
C ALA A 110 0.73 2.25 -11.49
N LYS A 111 1.42 1.16 -11.86
CA LYS A 111 1.01 0.23 -12.93
C LYS A 111 -0.32 -0.46 -12.63
N TYR A 112 -0.57 -0.86 -11.39
CA TYR A 112 -1.73 -1.69 -11.04
C TYR A 112 -2.87 -0.94 -10.36
N LEU A 113 -2.63 0.22 -9.75
CA LEU A 113 -3.60 0.93 -8.91
C LEU A 113 -4.95 1.17 -9.62
N SER A 114 -4.92 1.53 -10.91
CA SER A 114 -6.13 1.76 -11.72
C SER A 114 -6.99 0.51 -11.96
N SER A 115 -6.38 -0.68 -11.81
CA SER A 115 -7.05 -1.98 -11.95
C SER A 115 -7.56 -2.53 -10.61
N CYS A 116 -7.25 -1.89 -9.48
CA CYS A 116 -7.70 -2.28 -8.15
C CYS A 116 -9.10 -1.73 -7.85
N TYR A 117 -10.13 -2.19 -8.57
CA TYR A 117 -11.46 -1.57 -8.61
C TYR A 117 -12.26 -1.56 -7.30
N LEU A 118 -11.88 -2.35 -6.29
CA LEU A 118 -12.55 -2.35 -4.99
C LEU A 118 -11.74 -1.64 -3.89
N LEU A 119 -10.51 -1.22 -4.18
CA LEU A 119 -9.63 -0.61 -3.19
C LEU A 119 -10.11 0.81 -2.86
N ILE A 120 -10.50 1.01 -1.60
CA ILE A 120 -11.00 2.29 -1.08
C ILE A 120 -9.96 2.99 -0.18
N TYR A 121 -9.03 2.24 0.40
CA TYR A 121 -7.95 2.75 1.26
C TYR A 121 -6.61 2.12 0.88
N LEU A 122 -5.60 2.97 0.69
CA LEU A 122 -4.22 2.56 0.44
C LEU A 122 -3.26 3.38 1.32
N ASN A 123 -2.49 2.71 2.18
CA ASN A 123 -1.36 3.33 2.87
C ASN A 123 -0.04 2.75 2.33
N ILE A 124 0.77 3.64 1.76
CA ILE A 124 2.13 3.39 1.28
C ILE A 124 3.12 4.39 1.90
N THR A 125 2.85 4.87 3.10
CA THR A 125 3.71 5.82 3.84
C THR A 125 5.10 5.24 4.10
N TRP A 126 6.11 6.10 4.23
CA TRP A 126 7.47 5.71 4.66
C TRP A 126 8.10 4.56 3.84
N ASN A 127 7.97 4.61 2.52
CA ASN A 127 8.35 3.52 1.63
C ASN A 127 9.52 3.80 0.70
N GLN A 128 10.20 4.94 0.89
CA GLN A 128 11.36 5.35 0.09
C GLN A 128 11.01 5.42 -1.41
N ILE A 129 9.76 5.74 -1.75
CA ILE A 129 9.32 5.94 -3.13
C ILE A 129 9.91 7.28 -3.61
N SER A 130 10.58 7.27 -4.77
CA SER A 130 11.13 8.49 -5.37
C SER A 130 10.04 9.40 -5.91
N SER A 131 10.35 10.69 -6.10
CA SER A 131 9.37 11.65 -6.64
C SER A 131 8.88 11.26 -8.03
N ASP A 132 9.74 10.72 -8.90
CA ASP A 132 9.34 10.18 -10.21
C ASP A 132 8.26 9.10 -10.12
N ALA A 133 8.46 8.13 -9.23
CA ALA A 133 7.48 7.07 -9.02
C ALA A 133 6.21 7.58 -8.34
N MET A 134 6.34 8.53 -7.41
CA MET A 134 5.20 9.18 -6.76
C MET A 134 4.35 9.96 -7.78
N ASN A 135 5.00 10.70 -8.68
CA ASN A 135 4.34 11.40 -9.79
C ASN A 135 3.54 10.43 -10.67
N LEU A 136 4.08 9.24 -10.96
CA LEU A 136 3.34 8.20 -11.68
C LEU A 136 2.11 7.74 -10.90
N ILE A 137 2.24 7.44 -9.60
CA ILE A 137 1.10 7.05 -8.74
C ILE A 137 0.03 8.13 -8.75
N LEU A 138 0.39 9.39 -8.53
CA LEU A 138 -0.58 10.50 -8.48
C LEU A 138 -1.31 10.67 -9.82
N THR A 139 -0.59 10.56 -10.94
CA THR A 139 -1.22 10.69 -12.27
C THR A 139 -2.12 9.52 -12.66
N THR A 140 -2.05 8.37 -11.99
CA THR A 140 -2.96 7.24 -12.23
C THR A 140 -4.30 7.42 -11.51
N ILE A 141 -4.35 8.28 -10.49
CA ILE A 141 -5.56 8.62 -9.76
C ILE A 141 -6.42 9.56 -10.62
N LYS A 142 -7.51 9.04 -11.19
CA LYS A 142 -8.42 9.77 -12.09
C LYS A 142 -9.88 9.46 -11.76
N LYS A 143 -10.80 10.35 -12.17
CA LYS A 143 -12.25 10.11 -12.06
C LYS A 143 -12.71 9.02 -13.05
N PRO A 144 -13.71 8.18 -12.69
CA PRO A 144 -14.33 8.06 -11.37
C PRO A 144 -13.40 7.37 -10.38
N ILE A 145 -13.12 8.03 -9.25
CA ILE A 145 -12.24 7.48 -8.22
C ILE A 145 -13.05 6.60 -7.27
N LYS A 146 -12.57 5.39 -6.99
CA LYS A 146 -13.09 4.56 -5.88
C LYS A 146 -12.16 4.54 -4.67
N LEU A 147 -10.90 4.93 -4.85
CA LEU A 147 -9.97 5.16 -3.76
C LEU A 147 -10.42 6.41 -3.00
N HIS A 148 -10.96 6.24 -1.80
CA HIS A 148 -11.43 7.34 -0.97
C HIS A 148 -10.30 7.95 -0.16
N ARG A 149 -9.30 7.14 0.21
CA ARG A 149 -8.18 7.59 1.04
C ARG A 149 -6.86 6.98 0.59
N ILE A 150 -5.86 7.82 0.44
CA ILE A 150 -4.48 7.42 0.15
C ILE A 150 -3.52 8.10 1.13
N GLU A 151 -2.65 7.32 1.77
CA GLU A 151 -1.63 7.82 2.67
C GLU A 151 -0.24 7.59 2.05
N ILE A 152 0.49 8.68 1.80
CA ILE A 152 1.74 8.71 1.05
C ILE A 152 2.87 9.48 1.75
N ILE A 153 2.65 10.06 2.93
CA ILE A 153 3.68 10.80 3.68
C ILE A 153 4.92 9.93 3.96
N GLY A 154 6.09 10.57 4.08
CA GLY A 154 7.36 9.86 4.31
C GLY A 154 7.97 9.24 3.05
N ASN A 155 7.46 9.62 1.87
CA ASN A 155 8.09 9.38 0.57
C ASN A 155 8.69 10.67 0.01
N GLN A 156 9.34 10.59 -1.14
CA GLN A 156 9.94 11.76 -1.80
C GLN A 156 8.92 12.46 -2.70
N PHE A 157 8.93 13.79 -2.65
CA PHE A 157 8.11 14.67 -3.46
C PHE A 157 8.97 15.78 -4.04
N ASP A 158 8.60 16.24 -5.23
CA ASP A 158 9.17 17.40 -5.92
C ASP A 158 8.08 18.43 -6.24
N GLY A 159 8.46 19.59 -6.81
CA GLY A 159 7.50 20.63 -7.22
C GLY A 159 6.45 20.13 -8.22
N LYS A 160 6.81 19.14 -9.06
CA LYS A 160 5.86 18.46 -9.94
C LYS A 160 4.83 17.65 -9.15
N SER A 161 5.25 16.95 -8.10
CA SER A 161 4.34 16.24 -7.19
C SER A 161 3.33 17.19 -6.58
N ALA A 162 3.79 18.35 -6.10
CA ALA A 162 2.92 19.38 -5.52
C ALA A 162 1.94 19.94 -6.55
N SER A 163 2.41 20.22 -7.77
CA SER A 163 1.56 20.69 -8.88
C SER A 163 0.49 19.67 -9.28
N ILE A 164 0.82 18.37 -9.29
CA ILE A 164 -0.16 17.30 -9.56
C ILE A 164 -1.19 17.22 -8.42
N LEU A 165 -0.74 17.27 -7.16
CA LEU A 165 -1.63 17.25 -5.99
C LEU A 165 -2.61 18.41 -6.01
N LEU A 166 -2.14 19.63 -6.27
CA LEU A 166 -2.98 20.83 -6.38
C LEU A 166 -4.08 20.61 -7.42
N ARG A 167 -3.73 20.12 -8.62
CA ARG A 167 -4.69 19.81 -9.68
C ARG A 167 -5.68 18.72 -9.29
N LEU A 168 -5.26 17.69 -8.56
CA LEU A 168 -6.15 16.60 -8.11
C LEU A 168 -7.15 17.11 -7.06
N LEU A 169 -6.72 17.97 -6.16
CA LEU A 169 -7.55 18.60 -5.12
C LEU A 169 -8.53 19.60 -5.75
N ASP A 170 -8.04 20.52 -6.59
CA ASP A 170 -8.86 21.54 -7.28
C ASP A 170 -9.93 20.91 -8.17
N ALA A 171 -9.58 19.85 -8.90
CA ALA A 171 -10.52 19.12 -9.74
C ALA A 171 -11.49 18.23 -8.93
N GLY A 172 -11.34 18.15 -7.60
CA GLY A 172 -12.09 17.26 -6.72
C GLY A 172 -11.95 15.78 -7.10
N VAL A 173 -10.79 15.39 -7.65
CA VAL A 173 -10.43 13.98 -7.88
C VAL A 173 -10.05 13.34 -6.56
N LEU A 174 -9.34 14.07 -5.69
CA LEU A 174 -9.14 13.72 -4.29
C LEU A 174 -9.74 14.83 -3.42
N SER A 175 -10.28 14.47 -2.26
CA SER A 175 -10.56 15.45 -1.21
C SER A 175 -9.35 15.58 -0.29
N GLN A 176 -9.21 16.72 0.37
CA GLN A 176 -8.14 16.92 1.35
C GLN A 176 -8.23 15.91 2.51
N GLU A 177 -9.43 15.48 2.90
CA GLU A 177 -9.64 14.41 3.90
C GLU A 177 -9.17 13.03 3.43
N GLY A 178 -9.13 12.83 2.11
CA GLY A 178 -8.72 11.59 1.45
C GLY A 178 -7.22 11.48 1.21
N ILE A 179 -6.40 12.46 1.64
CA ILE A 179 -4.95 12.43 1.46
C ILE A 179 -4.21 13.03 2.66
N ASP A 180 -3.12 12.39 3.07
CA ASP A 180 -2.33 12.76 4.26
C ASP A 180 -1.25 13.83 4.00
N VAL A 181 -1.27 14.43 2.80
CA VAL A 181 -0.34 15.46 2.39
C VAL A 181 -1.07 16.65 1.76
N VAL A 182 -0.43 17.81 1.80
CA VAL A 182 -0.95 19.05 1.24
C VAL A 182 0.17 19.80 0.50
N PRO A 183 -0.09 20.32 -0.72
CA PRO A 183 0.84 21.22 -1.38
C PRO A 183 0.84 22.60 -0.70
N VAL A 184 2.01 23.11 -0.36
CA VAL A 184 2.20 24.42 0.29
C VAL A 184 3.23 25.22 -0.49
N TYR A 185 2.92 26.47 -0.80
CA TYR A 185 3.87 27.38 -1.44
C TYR A 185 4.98 27.72 -0.45
N ASP A 186 6.24 27.60 -0.87
CA ASP A 186 7.41 27.89 -0.07
C ASP A 186 8.22 29.01 -0.73
N ASP A 187 8.14 30.21 -0.13
CA ASP A 187 8.82 31.41 -0.61
C ASP A 187 10.35 31.22 -0.73
N SER A 188 10.94 30.32 0.05
CA SER A 188 12.39 30.07 0.03
C SER A 188 12.87 29.39 -1.25
N ILE A 189 12.00 28.63 -1.92
CA ILE A 189 12.27 27.96 -3.19
C ILE A 189 11.45 28.55 -4.34
N ALA A 190 10.61 29.56 -4.06
CA ALA A 190 9.66 30.17 -4.98
C ALA A 190 8.78 29.14 -5.74
N ASP A 191 8.48 28.00 -5.10
CA ASP A 191 7.75 26.88 -5.67
C ASP A 191 6.92 26.16 -4.59
N TYR A 192 6.03 25.27 -5.01
CA TYR A 192 5.25 24.43 -4.10
C TYR A 192 6.07 23.23 -3.63
N ARG A 193 6.00 22.95 -2.33
CA ARG A 193 6.47 21.70 -1.73
C ARG A 193 5.29 20.91 -1.15
N VAL A 194 5.52 19.64 -0.90
CA VAL A 194 4.52 18.76 -0.27
C VAL A 194 4.85 18.60 1.22
N THR A 195 3.89 18.89 2.09
CA THR A 195 4.01 18.70 3.53
C THR A 195 2.92 17.77 4.06
N ARG A 196 3.06 17.31 5.31
CA ARG A 196 2.03 16.54 5.99
C ARG A 196 0.76 17.40 6.18
N TYR A 197 -0.40 16.78 6.03
CA TYR A 197 -1.69 17.32 6.43
C TYR A 197 -2.05 16.77 7.82
N ASP A 198 -2.30 17.65 8.78
CA ASP A 198 -2.58 17.33 10.19
C ASP A 198 -4.07 17.11 10.46
#